data_AF-A0A8J7JW30-F1
#
_entry.id   AF-A0A8J7JW30-F1
#
_cell.length_a   1.000
_cell.length_b   1.000
_cell.length_c   1.000
_cell.angle_alpha   90.00
_cell.angle_beta   90.00
_cell.angle_gamma   90.00
#
_symmetry.space_group_name_H-M   'P 1'
#
loop_
_entity.id
_entity.type
_entity.pdbx_description
1 polymer ?
#
loop_
_entity_poly.entity_id
_entity_poly.type
_entity_poly.pdbx_seq_one_letter_code
_entity_poly.pdbx_strand_id
1 'polypeptide(L)'
;MASKLVAFRLPDDIIRAIESEAKATGKDKTAVVVKALRHVFDLHPPRSPNVEALQQQVNDLEQRVNDLTEQISQITDTVLPAEALR
;
A
#
# COMPACT_ATOMS: atom_id res chain seq x y z
N MET A 1 -12.17 -16.49 17.84
CA MET A 1 -10.69 -16.63 17.82
C MET A 1 -10.23 -16.74 19.25
N ALA A 2 -9.41 -17.74 19.59
CA ALA A 2 -8.89 -17.88 20.95
C ALA A 2 -7.83 -16.78 21.19
N SER A 3 -8.09 -15.84 22.09
CA SER A 3 -7.09 -14.89 22.58
C SER A 3 -6.33 -15.52 23.74
N LYS A 4 -5.01 -15.32 23.78
CA LYS A 4 -4.16 -15.70 24.92
C LYS A 4 -3.43 -14.45 25.40
N LEU A 5 -3.35 -14.27 26.71
CA LEU A 5 -2.61 -13.19 27.32
C LEU A 5 -1.16 -13.63 27.49
N VAL A 6 -0.23 -12.80 27.00
CA VAL A 6 1.22 -13.00 27.15
C VAL A 6 1.79 -11.77 27.83
N ALA A 7 2.56 -11.96 28.89
CA ALA A 7 3.27 -10.90 29.59
C ALA A 7 4.78 -11.05 29.33
N PHE A 8 5.43 -9.95 28.98
CA PHE A 8 6.86 -9.88 28.71
C PHE A 8 7.43 -8.61 29.33
N ARG A 9 8.69 -8.68 29.77
CA ARG A 9 9.42 -7.51 30.26
C ARG A 9 10.21 -6.92 29.10
N LEU A 10 10.11 -5.60 28.93
CA LEU A 10 10.81 -4.85 27.91
C LEU A 10 11.70 -3.80 28.57
N PRO A 11 12.83 -3.46 27.94
CA PRO A 11 13.56 -2.24 28.21
C PRO A 11 12.70 -0.97 28.04
N ASP A 12 13.00 0.08 28.81
CA ASP A 12 12.22 1.34 28.83
C ASP A 12 12.23 2.09 27.49
N ASP A 13 13.31 1.99 26.72
CA ASP A 13 13.39 2.54 25.36
C ASP A 13 12.37 1.89 24.43
N ILE A 14 12.18 0.57 24.49
CA ILE A 14 11.20 -0.15 23.68
C ILE A 14 9.77 0.22 24.11
N ILE A 15 9.51 0.33 25.41
CA ILE A 15 8.20 0.75 25.93
C ILE A 15 7.85 2.14 25.38
N ARG A 16 8.80 3.09 25.45
CA ARG A 16 8.60 4.45 24.92
C ARG A 16 8.35 4.47 23.41
N ALA A 17 9.05 3.63 22.65
CA ALA A 17 8.83 3.51 21.21
C ALA A 17 7.41 3.01 20.89
N ILE A 18 6.92 1.98 21.60
CA ILE A 18 5.56 1.46 21.44
C ILE A 18 4.51 2.53 21.75
N GLU A 19 4.70 3.29 22.83
CA GLU A 19 3.79 4.37 23.22
C GLU A 19 3.76 5.51 22.21
N SER A 20 4.93 5.88 21.70
CA SER A 20 5.06 6.91 20.66
C SER A 20 4.37 6.49 19.36
N GLU A 21 4.61 5.27 18.88
CA GLU A 21 3.97 4.77 17.66
C GLU A 21 2.46 4.59 17.84
N ALA A 22 2.00 4.10 19.00
CA ALA A 22 0.58 4.02 19.34
C ALA A 22 -0.09 5.40 19.26
N LYS A 23 0.54 6.42 19.84
CA LYS A 23 0.04 7.80 19.81
C LYS A 23 0.05 8.40 18.40
N ALA A 24 1.10 8.15 17.60
CA ALA A 24 1.23 8.68 16.25
C ALA A 24 0.24 8.03 15.26
N THR A 25 -0.01 6.73 15.43
CA THR A 25 -0.89 5.97 14.53
C THR A 25 -2.34 5.92 14.98
N GLY A 26 -2.63 6.36 16.21
CA GLY A 26 -3.96 6.25 16.83
C GLY A 26 -4.38 4.81 17.13
N LYS A 27 -3.44 3.87 17.15
CA LYS A 27 -3.70 2.44 17.38
C LYS A 27 -3.36 2.04 18.81
N ASP A 28 -4.02 1.00 19.29
CA ASP A 28 -3.69 0.40 20.58
C ASP A 28 -2.27 -0.18 20.61
N LYS A 29 -1.62 -0.12 21.78
CA LYS A 29 -0.26 -0.66 21.99
C LYS A 29 -0.15 -2.13 21.55
N THR A 30 -1.19 -2.93 21.81
CA THR A 30 -1.25 -4.33 21.37
C THR A 30 -1.18 -4.46 19.86
N ALA A 31 -1.85 -3.58 19.10
CA ALA A 31 -1.84 -3.62 17.64
C ALA A 31 -0.44 -3.25 17.09
N VAL A 32 0.25 -2.31 17.73
CA VAL A 32 1.64 -1.95 17.40
C VAL A 32 2.56 -3.14 17.64
N VAL A 33 2.47 -3.78 18.81
CA VAL A 33 3.29 -4.95 19.16
C VAL A 33 3.01 -6.13 18.22
N VAL A 34 1.74 -6.43 17.94
CA VAL A 34 1.37 -7.52 17.03
C VAL A 34 1.88 -7.24 15.61
N LYS A 35 1.80 -6.01 15.13
CA LYS A 35 2.35 -5.61 13.82
C LYS A 35 3.87 -5.84 13.77
N ALA A 36 4.60 -5.40 14.79
CA ALA A 36 6.05 -5.58 14.86
C ALA A 36 6.45 -7.06 14.92
N LEU A 37 5.81 -7.85 15.79
CA LEU A 37 6.04 -9.29 15.87
C LEU A 37 5.73 -9.98 14.54
N ARG A 38 4.61 -9.63 13.89
CA ARG A 38 4.27 -10.19 12.58
C ARG A 38 5.32 -9.90 11.52
N HIS A 39 5.90 -8.69 11.53
CA HIS A 39 6.95 -8.32 10.59
C HIS A 39 8.24 -9.12 10.83
N VAL A 40 8.64 -9.34 12.09
CA VAL A 40 9.86 -10.08 12.43
C VAL A 40 9.73 -11.59 12.17
N PHE A 41 8.53 -12.15 12.36
CA PHE A 41 8.27 -13.57 12.15
C PHE A 41 7.73 -13.91 10.75
N ASP A 42 7.74 -12.95 9.81
CA ASP A 42 7.15 -13.08 8.47
C ASP A 42 5.69 -13.60 8.49
N LEU A 43 4.97 -13.31 9.58
CA LEU A 43 3.57 -13.66 9.76
C LEU A 43 2.72 -12.60 9.07
N HIS A 44 2.76 -12.62 7.74
CA HIS A 44 1.85 -11.82 6.96
C HIS A 44 0.42 -12.28 7.29
N PRO A 45 -0.51 -11.36 7.64
CA PRO A 45 -1.91 -11.72 7.61
C PRO A 45 -2.23 -12.26 6.21
N PRO A 46 -3.17 -13.23 6.07
CA PRO A 46 -3.67 -13.60 4.75
C PRO A 46 -4.01 -12.30 4.03
N ARG A 47 -3.46 -12.15 2.82
CA ARG A 47 -3.57 -10.94 2.00
C ARG A 47 -5.00 -10.43 2.13
N SER A 48 -5.15 -9.25 2.73
CA SER A 48 -6.48 -8.71 2.94
C SER A 48 -7.09 -8.40 1.56
N PRO A 49 -8.41 -8.54 1.38
CA PRO A 49 -9.09 -8.29 0.11
C PRO A 49 -8.85 -6.88 -0.44
N ASN A 50 -8.39 -5.97 0.42
CA ASN A 50 -8.04 -4.61 0.05
C ASN A 50 -6.79 -4.52 -0.85
N VAL A 51 -5.82 -5.44 -0.71
CA VAL A 51 -4.63 -5.44 -1.58
C VAL A 51 -4.97 -5.95 -2.98
N GLU A 52 -5.85 -6.93 -3.08
CA GLU A 52 -6.37 -7.42 -4.37
C GLU A 52 -7.22 -6.35 -5.06
N ALA A 53 -8.07 -5.63 -4.30
CA ALA A 53 -8.80 -4.48 -4.81
C ALA A 53 -7.87 -3.35 -5.27
N LEU A 54 -6.81 -3.05 -4.51
CA LEU A 54 -5.79 -2.07 -4.90
C LEU A 54 -5.01 -2.53 -6.13
N GLN A 55 -4.67 -3.80 -6.25
CA GLN A 55 -3.99 -4.36 -7.43
C GLN A 55 -4.89 -4.27 -8.66
N GLN A 56 -6.19 -4.54 -8.51
CA GLN A 56 -7.16 -4.37 -9.59
C GLN A 56 -7.26 -2.91 -10.02
N GLN A 57 -7.30 -1.97 -9.06
CA GLN A 57 -7.30 -0.54 -9.37
C GLN A 57 -6.03 -0.10 -10.13
N VAL A 58 -4.86 -0.63 -9.76
CA VAL A 58 -3.61 -0.37 -10.47
C VAL A 58 -3.69 -0.88 -11.91
N ASN A 59 -4.16 -2.12 -12.11
CA ASN A 59 -4.29 -2.70 -13.45
C ASN A 59 -5.28 -1.89 -14.33
N ASP A 60 -6.41 -1.46 -13.76
CA ASP A 60 -7.40 -0.64 -14.47
C ASP A 60 -6.83 0.74 -14.86
N LEU A 61 -6.01 1.33 -13.98
CA LEU A 61 -5.31 2.60 -14.24
C LEU A 61 -4.26 2.45 -15.35
N GLU A 62 -3.46 1.39 -15.32
CA GLU A 62 -2.47 1.08 -16.37
C GLU A 62 -3.14 0.94 -17.74
N GLN A 63 -4.27 0.23 -17.80
CA GLN A 63 -5.00 0.06 -19.05
C GLN A 63 -5.52 1.39 -19.61
N ARG A 64 -6.09 2.25 -18.76
CA ARG A 64 -6.54 3.59 -19.18
C ARG A 64 -5.40 4.46 -19.68
N VAL A 65 -4.23 4.39 -19.04
CA VAL A 65 -3.04 5.13 -19.48
C VAL A 65 -2.59 4.65 -20.86
N ASN A 66 -2.61 3.34 -21.11
CA ASN A 66 -2.28 2.78 -22.42
C ASN A 66 -3.27 3.24 -23.50
N ASP A 67 -4.58 3.16 -23.23
CA ASP A 67 -5.61 3.59 -24.18
C ASP A 67 -5.51 5.08 -24.51
N LEU A 68 -5.20 5.92 -23.51
CA LEU A 68 -4.99 7.35 -23.72
C LEU A 68 -3.71 7.63 -24.51
N THR A 69 -2.64 6.87 -24.24
CA THR A 69 -1.36 6.98 -24.98
C THR A 69 -1.56 6.62 -26.45
N GLU A 70 -2.35 5.58 -26.73
CA GLU A 70 -2.67 5.17 -28.09
C GLU A 70 -3.52 6.23 -28.81
N GLN A 71 -4.54 6.77 -28.15
CA GLN A 71 -5.35 7.87 -28.70
C GLN A 71 -4.52 9.12 -29.01
N ILE A 72 -3.60 9.50 -28.12
CA ILE A 72 -2.68 10.63 -28.35
C ILE A 72 -1.78 10.36 -29.55
N SER A 73 -1.28 9.13 -29.71
CA SER A 73 -0.45 8.75 -30.85
C SER A 73 -1.22 8.88 -32.17
N GLN A 74 -2.46 8.38 -32.21
CA GLN A 74 -3.34 8.49 -33.39
C GLN A 74 -3.67 9.96 -33.74
N ILE A 75 -3.92 10.81 -32.75
CA ILE A 75 -4.15 12.25 -32.96
C ILE A 75 -2.86 12.92 -33.48
N THR A 76 -1.72 12.57 -32.90
CA THR A 76 -0.41 13.12 -33.30
C THR A 76 -0.07 12.74 -34.75
N ASP A 77 -0.31 11.49 -35.14
CA ASP A 77 -0.13 11.00 -36.50
C ASP A 77 -1.12 11.57 -37.52
N THR A 78 -2.31 12.02 -37.09
CA THR A 78 -3.29 12.65 -37.98
C THR A 78 -3.12 14.16 -38.12
N VAL A 79 -2.55 14.82 -37.10
CA VAL A 79 -2.34 16.29 -37.11
C VAL A 79 -1.00 16.67 -37.75
N LEU A 80 0.07 15.87 -37.58
CA LEU A 80 1.40 16.20 -38.13
C LEU A 80 1.57 16.13 -39.66
N PRO A 81 0.89 15.27 -40.45
CA PRO A 81 1.12 15.25 -41.90
C PRO A 81 0.49 16.44 -42.64
N ALA A 82 -0.40 17.21 -41.99
CA ALA A 82 -1.13 18.30 -42.64
C ALA A 82 -0.41 19.66 -42.62
N GLU A 83 0.54 19.89 -41.72
CA GLU A 83 1.28 21.16 -41.61
C GLU A 83 2.64 21.17 -42.34
N ALA A 84 3.16 20.01 -42.75
CA ALA A 84 4.44 19.91 -43.47
C ALA A 84 4.35 20.21 -44.99
N LEU A 85 3.18 20.59 -45.51
CA LEU A 85 2.94 20.86 -46.94
C LEU A 85 2.30 22.24 -47.22
N ARG A 86 2.44 23.21 -46.33
CA ARG A 86 2.05 24.61 -46.60
C ARG A 86 3.24 25.53 -46.81
#